data_AF-A0AAW8AIW9-F1
#
_entry.id   AF-A0AAW8AIW9-F1
#
_cell.length_a   1.000
_cell.length_b   1.000
_cell.length_c   1.000
_cell.angle_alpha   90.00
_cell.angle_beta   90.00
_cell.angle_gamma   90.00
#
_symmetry.space_group_name_H-M   'P 1'
#
loop_
_entity.id
_entity.type
_entity.pdbx_description
1 polymer ?
#
loop_
_entity_poly.entity_id
_entity_poly.type
_entity_poly.pdbx_seq_one_letter_code
_entity_poly.pdbx_strand_id
1 'polypeptide(L)'
;VPQRDRRGQALGLIATLADVSWRHTADERERMSATIFQQASEGLAVVDLQWRVVELNPAYREILHASREALVGRVATPLSAANLRRSGH
;
A
#
# COMPACT_ATOMS: atom_id res chain seq x y z
N VAL A 1 -4.14 28.12 21.09
CA VAL A 1 -3.21 29.13 21.65
C VAL A 1 -3.68 29.54 23.03
N PRO A 2 -2.88 29.36 24.08
CA PRO A 2 -3.22 29.82 25.43
C PRO A 2 -3.10 31.35 25.49
N GLN A 3 -4.17 32.02 25.92
CA GLN A 3 -4.11 33.43 26.27
C GLN A 3 -3.73 33.57 27.73
N ARG A 4 -2.74 34.42 27.99
CA ARG A 4 -2.23 34.72 29.33
C ARG A 4 -2.42 36.20 29.64
N ASP A 5 -2.63 36.52 30.91
CA ASP A 5 -2.68 37.91 31.37
C ASP A 5 -1.28 38.54 31.45
N ARG A 6 -1.22 39.82 31.85
CA ARG A 6 0.04 40.56 32.05
C ARG A 6 0.94 40.00 33.16
N ARG A 7 0.43 39.14 34.03
CA ARG A 7 1.16 38.47 35.11
C ARG A 7 1.54 37.02 34.75
N GLY A 8 1.28 36.60 33.50
CA GLY A 8 1.57 35.25 33.00
C GLY A 8 0.55 34.18 33.38
N GLN A 9 -0.53 34.54 34.09
CA GLN A 9 -1.61 33.63 34.48
C GLN A 9 -2.45 33.26 33.25
N ALA A 10 -2.87 32.00 33.12
CA ALA A 10 -3.70 31.57 32.01
C ALA A 10 -5.13 32.17 32.13
N LEU A 11 -5.54 32.97 31.14
CA LEU A 11 -6.88 33.55 31.05
C LEU A 11 -7.86 32.63 30.31
N GLY A 12 -7.36 31.85 29.35
CA GLY A 12 -8.19 30.95 28.55
C GLY A 12 -7.43 30.28 27.42
N LEU A 13 -8.11 29.36 26.74
CA LEU A 13 -7.58 28.62 25.60
C LEU A 13 -8.42 28.90 24.36
N ILE A 14 -7.77 29.33 23.28
CA ILE A 14 -8.37 29.32 21.95
C ILE A 14 -7.98 27.99 21.30
N ALA A 15 -8.96 27.17 20.94
CA ALA A 15 -8.77 25.93 20.20
C ALA A 15 -9.55 25.98 18.87
N THR A 16 -9.00 25.37 17.84
CA THR A 16 -9.69 25.12 16.58
C THR A 16 -9.91 23.62 16.47
N LEU A 17 -11.16 23.22 16.27
CA LEU A 17 -11.52 21.84 15.99
C LEU A 17 -11.71 21.72 14.48
N ALA A 18 -10.93 20.86 13.84
CA ALA A 18 -11.12 20.50 12.45
C ALA A 18 -11.57 19.04 12.39
N ASP A 19 -12.64 18.77 11.65
CA ASP A 19 -13.02 17.39 11.36
C ASP A 19 -12.03 16.80 10.35
N VAL A 20 -11.28 15.79 10.82
CA VAL A 20 -10.29 15.06 10.04
C VAL A 20 -10.69 13.59 9.83
N SER A 21 -11.94 13.23 10.12
CA SER A 21 -12.44 11.85 10.03
C SER A 21 -12.19 11.26 8.64
N TRP A 22 -12.39 12.05 7.59
CA TRP A 22 -12.16 11.65 6.21
C TRP A 22 -10.71 11.26 5.90
N ARG A 23 -9.72 11.89 6.55
CA ARG A 23 -8.29 11.55 6.37
C ARG A 23 -8.00 10.19 6.95
N HIS A 24 -8.47 9.95 8.18
CA HIS A 24 -8.30 8.66 8.83
C HIS A 24 -8.95 7.52 8.04
N THR A 25 -10.16 7.72 7.52
CA THR A 25 -10.82 6.71 6.68
C THR A 25 -10.07 6.47 5.36
N ALA A 26 -9.51 7.52 4.74
CA ALA A 26 -8.71 7.36 3.53
C ALA A 26 -7.42 6.57 3.80
N ASP A 27 -6.69 6.93 4.85
CA ASP A 27 -5.45 6.23 5.26
C ASP A 27 -5.72 4.77 5.62
N GLU A 28 -6.81 4.49 6.33
CA GLU A 28 -7.18 3.12 6.71
C GLU A 28 -7.56 2.28 5.50
N ARG A 29 -8.28 2.86 4.53
CA ARG A 29 -8.59 2.19 3.25
C ARG A 29 -7.32 1.89 2.47
N GLU A 30 -6.41 2.86 2.35
CA GLU A 30 -5.13 2.66 1.65
C GLU A 30 -4.32 1.53 2.30
N ARG A 31 -4.20 1.53 3.63
CA ARG A 31 -3.52 0.46 4.38
C ARG A 31 -4.18 -0.90 4.18
N MET A 32 -5.51 -0.96 4.21
CA MET A 32 -6.25 -2.19 4.01
C MET A 32 -6.03 -2.73 2.59
N SER A 33 -6.10 -1.86 1.56
CA SER A 33 -5.79 -2.24 0.18
C SER A 33 -4.35 -2.74 0.02
N ALA A 34 -3.37 -2.05 0.61
CA ALA A 34 -1.97 -2.48 0.59
C ALA A 34 -1.79 -3.84 1.28
N THR A 35 -2.48 -4.07 2.40
CA THR A 35 -2.43 -5.34 3.14
C THR A 35 -3.01 -6.48 2.31
N ILE A 36 -4.19 -6.27 1.71
CA ILE A 36 -4.84 -7.25 0.83
C ILE A 36 -3.91 -7.59 -0.34
N PHE A 37 -3.32 -6.58 -0.99
CA PHE A 37 -2.40 -6.80 -2.10
C PHE A 37 -1.18 -7.65 -1.68
N GLN A 38 -0.55 -7.31 -0.55
CA GLN A 38 0.64 -8.01 -0.05
C GLN A 38 0.35 -9.42 0.48
N GLN A 39 -0.86 -9.68 0.99
CA GLN A 39 -1.24 -10.96 1.61
C GLN A 39 -2.05 -11.89 0.70
N ALA A 40 -2.46 -11.44 -0.49
CA ALA A 40 -3.19 -12.29 -1.42
C ALA A 40 -2.36 -13.52 -1.84
N SER A 41 -2.96 -14.71 -1.72
CA SER A 41 -2.35 -15.97 -2.17
C SER A 41 -2.28 -16.08 -3.69
N GLU A 42 -3.15 -15.34 -4.39
CA GLU A 42 -3.09 -15.22 -5.84
C GLU A 42 -1.97 -14.26 -6.24
N GLY A 43 -1.20 -14.61 -7.27
CA GLY A 43 -0.16 -13.74 -7.79
C GLY A 43 -0.76 -12.49 -8.44
N LEU A 44 -0.49 -11.32 -7.85
CA LEU A 44 -0.95 -10.03 -8.36
C LEU A 44 0.23 -9.18 -8.84
N ALA A 45 0.05 -8.51 -9.98
CA ALA A 45 0.98 -7.53 -10.50
C ALA A 45 0.24 -6.31 -11.07
N VAL A 46 0.77 -5.12 -10.81
CA VAL A 46 0.38 -3.86 -11.43
C VAL A 46 1.34 -3.60 -12.58
N VAL A 47 0.80 -3.27 -13.75
CA VAL A 47 1.58 -3.02 -14.96
C VAL A 47 1.34 -1.63 -15.54
N ASP A 48 2.33 -1.12 -16.27
CA ASP A 48 2.19 0.07 -17.10
C ASP A 48 1.48 -0.24 -18.43
N LEU A 49 1.32 0.79 -19.26
CA LEU A 49 0.67 0.68 -20.58
C LEU A 49 1.44 -0.20 -21.58
N GLN A 50 2.72 -0.48 -21.30
CA GLN A 50 3.58 -1.38 -22.07
C GLN A 50 3.67 -2.77 -21.43
N TRP A 51 2.75 -3.09 -20.50
CA TRP A 51 2.68 -4.37 -19.79
C TRP A 51 3.90 -4.66 -18.89
N ARG A 52 4.69 -3.64 -18.54
CA ARG A 52 5.85 -3.82 -17.67
C ARG A 52 5.42 -3.74 -16.22
N VAL A 53 5.96 -4.63 -15.40
CA VAL A 53 5.62 -4.71 -13.98
C VAL A 53 6.10 -3.46 -13.25
N VAL A 54 5.17 -2.72 -12.67
CA VAL A 54 5.41 -1.58 -11.78
C VAL A 54 5.50 -2.07 -10.34
N GLU A 55 4.58 -2.96 -9.96
CA GLU A 55 4.51 -3.56 -8.64
C GLU A 55 3.98 -4.98 -8.71
N LEU A 56 4.33 -5.80 -7.73
CA LEU A 56 3.95 -7.20 -7.66
C LEU A 56 3.92 -7.65 -6.19
N ASN A 57 3.02 -8.57 -5.87
CA ASN A 57 2.91 -9.11 -4.53
C ASN A 57 3.88 -10.29 -4.27
N PRO A 58 4.06 -10.74 -3.02
CA PRO A 58 4.93 -11.87 -2.69
C PRO A 58 4.55 -13.15 -3.44
N ALA A 59 3.26 -13.51 -3.50
CA ALA A 59 2.79 -14.70 -4.21
C ALA A 59 3.22 -14.73 -5.69
N TYR A 60 3.21 -13.58 -6.39
CA TYR A 60 3.65 -13.50 -7.78
C TYR A 60 5.15 -13.87 -7.96
N ARG A 61 6.00 -13.47 -7.01
CA ARG A 61 7.44 -13.85 -6.99
C ARG A 61 7.65 -15.32 -6.73
N GLU A 62 6.87 -15.85 -5.79
CA GLU A 62 6.93 -17.27 -5.39
C GLU A 62 6.49 -18.17 -6.54
N ILE A 63 5.40 -17.83 -7.23
CA ILE A 63 4.92 -18.59 -8.39
C ILE A 63 5.95 -18.61 -9.53
N LEU A 64 6.60 -17.47 -9.79
CA LEU A 64 7.59 -17.35 -10.87
C LEU A 64 9.01 -17.76 -10.44
N HIS A 65 9.25 -18.06 -9.17
CA HIS A 65 10.57 -18.35 -8.60
C HIS A 65 11.62 -17.28 -8.96
N ALA A 66 11.23 -16.01 -8.93
CA ALA A 66 12.07 -14.89 -9.34
C ALA A 66 12.01 -13.73 -8.33
N SER A 67 13.13 -13.02 -8.19
CA SER A 67 13.20 -11.87 -7.29
C SER A 67 12.40 -10.68 -7.83
N ARG A 68 12.07 -9.72 -6.96
CA ARG A 68 11.35 -8.50 -7.36
C ARG A 68 12.15 -7.73 -8.40
N GLU A 69 13.45 -7.62 -8.21
CA GLU A 69 14.39 -6.86 -9.04
C GLU A 69 14.50 -7.45 -10.44
N ALA A 70 14.35 -8.77 -10.58
CA ALA A 70 14.34 -9.44 -11.86
C ALA A 70 13.06 -9.18 -12.66
N LEU A 71 11.94 -8.89 -11.97
CA LEU A 71 10.61 -8.78 -12.58
C LEU A 71 10.17 -7.32 -12.82
N VAL A 72 10.49 -6.39 -11.91
CA VAL A 72 10.11 -4.98 -12.04
C VAL A 72 10.74 -4.36 -13.30
N GLY A 73 9.92 -3.63 -14.08
CA GLY A 73 10.31 -3.02 -15.35
C GLY A 73 10.37 -3.99 -16.54
N ARG A 74 10.13 -5.28 -16.33
CA ARG A 74 10.00 -6.30 -17.39
C ARG A 74 8.55 -6.53 -17.75
N VAL A 75 8.31 -7.01 -18.97
CA VAL A 75 6.97 -7.43 -19.40
C VAL A 75 6.47 -8.52 -18.45
N ALA A 76 5.26 -8.33 -17.93
CA ALA A 76 4.65 -9.26 -16.98
C ALA A 76 4.57 -10.66 -17.59
N THR A 77 5.08 -11.64 -16.86
CA THR A 77 4.99 -13.05 -17.28
C THR A 77 3.57 -13.55 -16.99
N PRO A 78 2.84 -14.07 -17.99
CA PRO A 78 1.51 -14.59 -17.75
C PRO A 78 1.55 -15.73 -16.72
N LEU A 79 0.64 -15.67 -15.74
CA LEU A 79 0.37 -16.82 -14.89
C LEU A 79 -0.34 -17.87 -15.73
N SER A 80 0.32 -18.99 -15.93
CA SER A 80 -0.18 -20.10 -16.74
C SER A 80 -0.07 -21.40 -15.95
N ALA A 81 -0.84 -22.40 -16.34
CA ALA A 81 -0.78 -23.73 -15.71
C ALA A 81 0.66 -24.30 -15.65
N ALA A 82 1.52 -23.96 -16.62
CA ALA A 82 2.92 -24.39 -16.63
C ALA A 82 3.77 -23.75 -15.51
N ASN A 83 3.45 -22.53 -15.10
CA ASN A 83 4.15 -21.83 -14.03
C ASN A 83 3.51 -22.11 -12.66
N LEU A 84 2.19 -22.32 -12.60
CA LEU A 84 1.49 -22.71 -11.38
C LEU A 84 1.86 -24.14 -10.92
N ARG A 85 2.05 -25.09 -11.85
CA ARG A 85 2.51 -26.46 -11.50
C ARG A 85 3.92 -26.49 -10.92
N ARG A 86 4.75 -25.50 -11.20
CA ARG A 86 6.11 -25.37 -10.64
C ARG A 86 6.12 -24.82 -9.21
N SER A 87 5.01 -24.25 -8.73
CA SER A 87 4.92 -23.67 -7.39
C SER A 87 4.22 -24.57 -6.36
N GLY A 88 3.78 -25.79 -6.73
CA GLY A 88 3.33 -26.79 -5.77
C GLY A 88 1.87 -26.66 -5.30
N HIS A 89 0.94 -26.59 -6.25
CA HIS A 89 -0.46 -26.95 -6.04
C HIS A 89 -0.89 -28.06 -7.01
#